data_AF-A0A8J8AU09-F1
#
_entry.id   AF-A0A8J8AU09-F1
#
_cell.length_a   1.000
_cell.length_b   1.000
_cell.length_c   1.000
_cell.angle_alpha   90.00
_cell.angle_beta   90.00
_cell.angle_gamma   90.00
#
_symmetry.space_group_name_H-M   'P 1'
#
loop_
_entity.id
_entity.type
_entity.pdbx_description
1 polymer ?
#
loop_
_entity_poly.entity_id
_entity_poly.type
_entity_poly.pdbx_seq_one_letter_code
_entity_poly.pdbx_strand_id
1 'polypeptide(L)'
;MDKTVHNTTVGQGVGYLSAQPETVDPSLMVLLRGLPLERRTRVVDVGANPNVADAPYLAMTQQGLCDVLGFEPHPGAFAELQKIKGPREHYLPFAVGDGSAKELKVYKSHGFTSIFEPAEAAIKLLALKPWSDIKARIAFDTVRLDDSADVDRFDLLKIDIQGGEGDVFTGAAVKLQTACMVIVELRYFALYKGEPMLSGIDTQLRRLGFQLHKIFAPVSRPLINSQINRLNIKRNPDQVIDGDAVYVRDLDRLKAFDDAQVLHMAMLAAAVVSSHSLVVLCLDELVARGLVAADLPAAYVDALPERYRRAPKEPGGRV
;
A
#
# COMPACT_ATOMS: atom_id res chain seq x y z
N MET A 1 -10.47 44.19 12.59
CA MET A 1 -9.86 44.30 11.25
C MET A 1 -9.33 42.93 10.89
N ASP A 2 -9.97 42.40 9.87
CA ASP A 2 -9.96 41.02 9.39
C ASP A 2 -8.60 40.64 8.80
N LYS A 3 -8.04 39.51 9.23
CA LYS A 3 -6.91 38.85 8.56
C LYS A 3 -7.17 37.35 8.55
N THR A 4 -7.90 36.97 7.50
CA THR A 4 -7.98 35.64 6.90
C THR A 4 -6.62 34.94 6.90
N VAL A 5 -6.45 33.99 7.82
CA VAL A 5 -5.41 32.97 7.73
C VAL A 5 -5.92 31.93 6.72
N HIS A 6 -5.36 31.95 5.51
CA HIS A 6 -5.59 30.90 4.54
C HIS A 6 -5.15 29.56 5.13
N ASN A 7 -6.14 28.72 5.36
CA ASN A 7 -6.01 27.33 5.77
C ASN A 7 -5.45 26.56 4.56
N THR A 8 -4.13 26.36 4.52
CA THR A 8 -3.52 25.52 3.48
C THR A 8 -3.67 24.07 3.88
N THR A 9 -4.61 23.39 3.21
CA THR A 9 -4.90 21.97 3.24
C THR A 9 -3.64 21.10 3.31
N VAL A 10 -3.43 20.41 4.44
CA VAL A 10 -2.56 19.23 4.50
C VAL A 10 -3.44 18.04 4.16
N GLY A 11 -3.58 17.86 2.87
CA GLY A 11 -4.22 16.74 2.19
C GLY A 11 -3.61 16.76 0.80
N GLN A 12 -2.29 16.57 0.74
CA GLN A 12 -1.67 16.23 -0.54
C GLN A 12 -1.94 14.76 -0.73
N GLY A 13 -3.01 14.50 -1.49
CA GLY A 13 -3.37 13.20 -1.99
C GLY A 13 -2.14 12.51 -2.55
N VAL A 14 -2.11 11.22 -2.28
CA VAL A 14 -1.02 10.34 -2.63
C VAL A 14 -0.90 10.37 -4.14
N GLY A 15 0.27 10.76 -4.63
CA GLY A 15 0.60 10.62 -6.05
C GLY A 15 0.85 9.15 -6.41
N TYR A 16 -0.12 8.26 -6.15
CA TYR A 16 -0.34 7.20 -7.11
C TYR A 16 -0.64 7.92 -8.41
N LEU A 17 0.12 7.60 -9.47
CA LEU A 17 -0.10 8.16 -10.81
C LEU A 17 -1.60 8.35 -11.02
N SER A 18 -2.05 9.60 -11.09
CA SER A 18 -3.44 9.92 -11.35
C SER A 18 -3.76 9.33 -12.71
N ALA A 19 -4.23 8.09 -12.73
CA ALA A 19 -4.71 7.44 -13.92
C ALA A 19 -5.97 8.21 -14.28
N GLN A 20 -5.85 9.11 -15.25
CA GLN A 20 -6.99 9.66 -15.96
C GLN A 20 -7.85 8.47 -16.41
N PRO A 21 -9.09 8.32 -15.91
CA PRO A 21 -9.86 7.11 -16.09
C PRO A 21 -10.54 7.13 -17.45
N GLU A 22 -9.79 6.99 -18.54
CA GLU A 22 -10.41 6.85 -19.88
C GLU A 22 -9.75 5.81 -20.80
N THR A 23 -8.55 5.29 -20.51
CA THR A 23 -7.95 4.19 -21.28
C THR A 23 -7.26 3.17 -20.39
N VAL A 24 -7.61 1.89 -20.54
CA VAL A 24 -6.87 0.79 -19.90
C VAL A 24 -5.46 0.77 -20.50
N ASP A 25 -4.43 0.73 -19.65
CA ASP A 25 -3.03 0.64 -20.08
C ASP A 25 -2.88 -0.51 -21.11
N PRO A 26 -2.36 -0.26 -22.33
CA PRO A 26 -2.22 -1.30 -23.35
C PRO A 26 -1.46 -2.53 -22.86
N SER A 27 -0.46 -2.35 -22.00
CA SER A 27 0.31 -3.45 -21.42
C SER A 27 -0.53 -4.30 -20.46
N LEU A 28 -1.44 -3.68 -19.69
CA LEU A 28 -2.40 -4.39 -18.86
C LEU A 28 -3.39 -5.19 -19.71
N MET A 29 -3.83 -4.65 -20.86
CA MET A 29 -4.69 -5.38 -21.79
C MET A 29 -4.01 -6.62 -22.39
N VAL A 30 -2.70 -6.58 -22.62
CA VAL A 30 -1.93 -7.76 -23.05
C VAL A 30 -1.98 -8.84 -21.97
N LEU A 31 -1.76 -8.47 -20.70
CA LEU A 31 -1.86 -9.43 -19.59
C LEU A 31 -3.26 -10.01 -19.45
N LEU A 32 -4.30 -9.18 -19.50
CA LEU A 32 -5.68 -9.65 -19.36
C LEU A 32 -6.11 -10.66 -20.45
N ARG A 33 -5.50 -10.59 -21.63
CA ARG A 33 -5.75 -11.53 -22.73
C ARG A 33 -4.85 -12.77 -22.66
N GLY A 34 -3.64 -12.62 -22.14
CA GLY A 34 -2.61 -13.66 -22.14
C GLY A 34 -2.56 -14.52 -20.87
N LEU A 35 -3.07 -14.02 -19.74
CA LEU A 35 -3.03 -14.73 -18.46
C LEU A 35 -4.30 -15.57 -18.24
N PRO A 36 -4.20 -16.88 -18.03
CA PRO A 36 -5.34 -17.76 -17.73
C PRO A 36 -5.77 -17.62 -16.26
N LEU A 37 -6.30 -16.46 -15.87
CA LEU A 37 -6.80 -16.23 -14.52
C LEU A 37 -8.10 -17.02 -14.27
N GLU A 38 -8.05 -18.02 -13.39
CA GLU A 38 -9.24 -18.80 -12.97
C GLU A 38 -10.19 -18.01 -12.07
N ARG A 39 -9.67 -16.96 -11.42
CA ARG A 39 -10.41 -16.07 -10.53
C ARG A 39 -9.89 -14.65 -10.61
N ARG A 40 -10.64 -13.72 -10.03
CA ARG A 40 -10.19 -12.35 -9.79
C ARG A 40 -9.10 -12.32 -8.73
N THR A 41 -8.27 -11.28 -8.81
CA THR A 41 -7.34 -10.94 -7.73
C THR A 41 -8.16 -10.60 -6.48
N ARG A 42 -7.72 -11.07 -5.31
CA ARG A 42 -8.40 -10.81 -4.04
C ARG A 42 -7.54 -9.88 -3.19
N VAL A 43 -8.14 -8.79 -2.75
CA VAL A 43 -7.50 -7.75 -1.94
C VAL A 43 -8.11 -7.74 -0.55
N VAL A 44 -7.27 -7.76 0.47
CA VAL A 44 -7.65 -7.40 1.84
C VAL A 44 -7.11 -6.00 2.13
N ASP A 45 -8.00 -5.08 2.53
CA ASP A 45 -7.67 -3.69 2.86
C ASP A 45 -7.94 -3.41 4.34
N VAL A 46 -6.87 -3.30 5.13
CA VAL A 46 -6.94 -2.96 6.55
C VAL A 46 -6.74 -1.45 6.71
N GLY A 47 -7.74 -0.78 7.29
CA GLY A 47 -7.79 0.68 7.31
C GLY A 47 -8.37 1.24 6.01
N ALA A 48 -9.54 0.74 5.62
CA ALA A 48 -10.21 1.15 4.39
C ALA A 48 -10.73 2.57 4.51
N ASN A 49 -10.23 3.48 3.68
CA ASN A 49 -10.61 4.89 3.74
C ASN A 49 -11.67 5.22 2.67
N PRO A 50 -12.81 5.86 3.02
CA PRO A 50 -13.83 6.26 2.05
C PRO A 50 -13.35 7.31 1.03
N ASN A 51 -12.20 7.95 1.25
CA ASN A 51 -11.52 8.73 0.22
C ASN A 51 -10.75 7.79 -0.73
N VAL A 52 -11.49 6.95 -1.45
CA VAL A 52 -10.97 5.80 -2.24
C VAL A 52 -10.03 6.22 -3.39
N ALA A 53 -9.99 7.50 -3.76
CA ALA A 53 -9.23 8.01 -4.90
C ALA A 53 -7.74 7.62 -4.91
N ASP A 54 -7.18 7.31 -3.75
CA ASP A 54 -5.75 7.00 -3.58
C ASP A 54 -5.49 5.49 -3.34
N ALA A 55 -6.52 4.62 -3.36
CA ALA A 55 -6.29 3.19 -3.17
C ALA A 55 -5.54 2.59 -4.38
N PRO A 56 -4.39 1.92 -4.17
CA PRO A 56 -3.51 1.51 -5.28
C PRO A 56 -4.12 0.44 -6.18
N TYR A 57 -5.18 -0.24 -5.74
CA TYR A 57 -5.95 -1.24 -6.49
C TYR A 57 -7.29 -0.69 -7.03
N LEU A 58 -7.59 0.60 -6.89
CA LEU A 58 -8.87 1.19 -7.31
C LEU A 58 -9.14 0.94 -8.80
N ALA A 59 -8.15 1.14 -9.66
CA ALA A 59 -8.29 0.91 -11.10
C ALA A 59 -8.68 -0.55 -11.42
N MET A 60 -8.12 -1.52 -10.70
CA MET A 60 -8.51 -2.93 -10.85
C MET A 60 -9.95 -3.17 -10.39
N THR A 61 -10.38 -2.53 -9.31
CA THR A 61 -11.75 -2.64 -8.79
C THR A 61 -12.77 -2.08 -9.78
N GLN A 62 -12.52 -0.90 -10.32
CA GLN A 62 -13.37 -0.23 -11.32
C GLN A 62 -13.49 -1.04 -12.63
N GLN A 63 -12.45 -1.79 -12.98
CA GLN A 63 -12.46 -2.70 -14.14
C GLN A 63 -13.01 -4.10 -13.83
N GLY A 64 -13.45 -4.35 -12.58
CA GLY A 64 -14.00 -5.64 -12.15
C GLY A 64 -12.96 -6.78 -12.12
N LEU A 65 -11.67 -6.43 -11.99
CA LEU A 65 -10.54 -7.35 -12.00
C LEU A 65 -10.15 -7.87 -10.61
N CYS A 66 -10.66 -7.23 -9.56
CA CYS A 66 -10.44 -7.69 -8.19
C CYS A 66 -11.72 -7.67 -7.35
N ASP A 67 -11.72 -8.54 -6.33
CA ASP A 67 -12.67 -8.54 -5.22
C ASP A 67 -11.95 -7.94 -3.99
N VAL A 68 -12.61 -7.03 -3.28
CA VAL A 68 -12.03 -6.31 -2.13
C VAL A 68 -12.81 -6.66 -0.86
N LEU A 69 -12.08 -7.08 0.17
CA LEU A 69 -12.55 -7.19 1.54
C LEU A 69 -11.84 -6.14 2.41
N GLY A 70 -12.55 -5.07 2.75
CA GLY A 70 -12.02 -3.96 3.55
C GLY A 70 -12.47 -3.99 5.01
N PHE A 71 -11.66 -3.42 5.88
CA PHE A 71 -11.89 -3.30 7.31
C PHE A 71 -11.80 -1.83 7.75
N GLU A 72 -12.88 -1.30 8.33
CA GLU A 72 -12.96 0.07 8.82
C GLU A 72 -13.81 0.12 10.11
N PRO A 73 -13.19 0.24 11.30
CA PRO A 73 -13.91 0.23 12.57
C PRO A 73 -14.67 1.54 12.87
N HIS A 74 -14.30 2.67 12.26
CA HIS A 74 -14.93 3.95 12.54
C HIS A 74 -16.34 4.01 11.92
N PRO A 75 -17.42 4.12 12.72
CA PRO A 75 -18.79 3.97 12.23
C PRO A 75 -19.17 4.93 11.09
N GLY A 76 -18.69 6.17 11.14
CA GLY A 76 -18.92 7.16 10.08
C GLY A 76 -18.27 6.79 8.74
N ALA A 77 -16.95 6.53 8.75
CA ALA A 77 -16.21 6.09 7.57
C ALA A 77 -16.77 4.78 7.00
N PHE A 78 -17.07 3.81 7.85
CA PHE A 78 -17.76 2.58 7.47
C PHE A 78 -19.11 2.86 6.78
N ALA A 79 -19.94 3.74 7.35
CA ALA A 79 -21.23 4.08 6.76
C ALA A 79 -21.08 4.76 5.39
N GLU A 80 -20.06 5.58 5.19
CA GLU A 80 -19.74 6.15 3.87
C GLU A 80 -19.27 5.07 2.89
N LEU A 81 -18.39 4.16 3.30
CA LEU A 81 -17.97 3.01 2.49
C LEU A 81 -19.17 2.17 2.02
N GLN A 82 -20.15 1.92 2.90
CA GLN A 82 -21.37 1.19 2.53
C GLN A 82 -22.21 1.90 1.46
N LYS A 83 -22.14 3.23 1.37
CA LYS A 83 -22.86 4.01 0.34
C LYS A 83 -22.14 3.99 -1.00
N ILE A 84 -20.81 4.02 -0.99
CA ILE A 84 -20.00 4.18 -2.20
C ILE A 84 -19.47 2.87 -2.79
N LYS A 85 -19.51 1.77 -2.03
CA LYS A 85 -18.97 0.47 -2.46
C LYS A 85 -19.59 -0.01 -3.78
N GLY A 86 -18.73 -0.54 -4.64
CA GLY A 86 -19.15 -1.28 -5.81
C GLY A 86 -19.63 -2.70 -5.49
N PRO A 87 -20.10 -3.45 -6.51
CA PRO A 87 -20.62 -4.81 -6.35
C PRO A 87 -19.56 -5.85 -5.97
N ARG A 88 -18.27 -5.49 -6.02
CA ARG A 88 -17.12 -6.37 -5.70
C ARG A 88 -16.39 -5.96 -4.43
N GLU A 89 -16.95 -5.00 -3.70
CA GLU A 89 -16.37 -4.48 -2.47
C GLU A 89 -17.26 -4.89 -1.30
N HIS A 90 -16.65 -5.55 -0.32
CA HIS A 90 -17.27 -5.87 0.96
C HIS A 90 -16.49 -5.20 2.07
N TYR A 91 -17.17 -4.51 2.97
CA TYR A 91 -16.55 -3.81 4.09
C TYR A 91 -17.10 -4.34 5.39
N LEU A 92 -16.21 -4.57 6.37
CA LEU A 92 -16.53 -5.03 7.71
C LEU A 92 -16.17 -3.97 8.77
N PRO A 93 -17.01 -3.75 9.80
CA PRO A 93 -16.82 -2.70 10.80
C PRO A 93 -15.88 -3.13 11.94
N PHE A 94 -14.75 -3.76 11.62
CA PHE A 94 -13.81 -4.31 12.61
C PHE A 94 -12.43 -3.69 12.48
N ALA A 95 -11.74 -3.53 13.61
CA ALA A 95 -10.33 -3.22 13.64
C ALA A 95 -9.54 -4.53 13.56
N VAL A 96 -8.53 -4.60 12.70
CA VAL A 96 -7.71 -5.81 12.54
C VAL A 96 -6.42 -5.68 13.36
N GLY A 97 -6.01 -6.76 14.02
CA GLY A 97 -4.82 -6.79 14.87
C GLY A 97 -4.53 -8.19 15.40
N ASP A 98 -3.93 -8.26 16.58
CA ASP A 98 -3.49 -9.50 17.23
C ASP A 98 -4.60 -10.24 18.00
N GLY A 99 -5.84 -9.73 17.98
CA GLY A 99 -6.98 -10.29 18.69
C GLY A 99 -7.16 -9.77 20.13
N SER A 100 -6.26 -8.90 20.60
CA SER A 100 -6.36 -8.28 21.92
C SER A 100 -7.12 -6.95 21.87
N ALA A 101 -7.64 -6.54 23.03
CA ALA A 101 -8.21 -5.22 23.22
C ALA A 101 -7.12 -4.14 23.14
N LYS A 102 -7.42 -3.04 22.43
CA LYS A 102 -6.53 -1.89 22.25
C LYS A 102 -7.25 -0.61 22.63
N GLU A 103 -6.50 0.47 22.75
CA GLU A 103 -7.03 1.82 22.96
C GLU A 103 -6.54 2.75 21.84
N LEU A 104 -7.46 3.28 21.05
CA LEU A 104 -7.19 4.25 19.99
C LEU A 104 -7.08 5.64 20.59
N LYS A 105 -5.99 6.34 20.31
CA LYS A 105 -5.82 7.75 20.59
C LYS A 105 -6.27 8.52 19.36
N VAL A 106 -7.33 9.31 19.51
CA VAL A 106 -7.84 10.18 18.45
C VAL A 106 -7.25 11.57 18.64
N TYR A 107 -6.45 12.04 17.69
CA TYR A 107 -5.78 13.33 17.76
C TYR A 107 -6.66 14.46 17.20
N LYS A 108 -6.32 15.72 17.51
CA LYS A 108 -7.08 16.88 17.01
C LYS A 108 -6.93 17.07 15.51
N SER A 109 -5.77 16.73 14.94
CA SER A 109 -5.56 16.72 13.49
C SER A 109 -6.47 15.67 12.84
N HIS A 110 -7.27 16.07 11.86
CA HIS A 110 -8.22 15.18 11.21
C HIS A 110 -7.48 14.02 10.51
N GLY A 111 -7.95 12.78 10.71
CA GLY A 111 -7.33 11.57 10.15
C GLY A 111 -6.15 10.99 10.93
N PHE A 112 -5.65 11.66 11.97
CA PHE A 112 -4.57 11.11 12.80
C PHE A 112 -5.16 10.32 13.97
N THR A 113 -4.95 9.01 13.95
CA THR A 113 -5.27 8.10 15.05
C THR A 113 -4.16 7.08 15.19
N SER A 114 -3.86 6.64 16.41
CA SER A 114 -2.88 5.58 16.65
C SER A 114 -3.14 4.89 17.98
N ILE A 115 -2.70 3.64 18.13
CA ILE A 115 -2.70 2.94 19.42
C ILE A 115 -1.53 3.39 20.32
N PHE A 116 -0.56 4.11 19.77
CA PHE A 116 0.62 4.61 20.48
C PHE A 116 0.44 6.07 20.93
N GLU A 117 1.15 6.45 22.00
CA GLU A 117 1.24 7.83 22.48
C GLU A 117 2.14 8.68 21.57
N PRO A 118 1.93 10.00 21.44
CA PRO A 118 2.80 10.83 20.60
C PRO A 118 4.21 10.94 21.17
N ALA A 119 5.21 10.89 20.29
CA ALA A 119 6.62 11.13 20.64
C ALA A 119 6.88 12.65 20.70
N GLU A 120 6.56 13.28 21.83
CA GLU A 120 6.62 14.75 22.01
C GLU A 120 7.91 15.42 21.51
N ALA A 121 9.07 14.79 21.72
CA ALA A 121 10.36 15.32 21.25
C ALA A 121 10.44 15.37 19.72
N ALA A 122 9.98 14.31 19.05
CA ALA A 122 9.92 14.21 17.60
C ALA A 122 8.89 15.19 17.02
N ILE A 123 7.69 15.23 17.60
CA ILE A 123 6.62 16.14 17.19
C ILE A 123 7.08 17.61 17.29
N LYS A 124 7.79 17.97 18.36
CA LYS A 124 8.37 19.30 18.53
C LYS A 124 9.45 19.60 17.48
N LEU A 125 10.33 18.65 17.19
CA LEU A 125 11.40 18.80 16.21
C LEU A 125 10.88 19.08 14.79
N LEU A 126 9.69 18.57 14.47
CA LEU A 126 9.04 18.68 13.16
C LEU A 126 7.92 19.75 13.11
N ALA A 127 7.70 20.51 14.19
CA ALA A 127 6.56 21.43 14.35
C ALA A 127 5.18 20.80 14.08
N LEU A 128 5.00 19.52 14.40
CA LEU A 128 3.77 18.78 14.17
C LEU A 128 2.79 18.87 15.36
N LYS A 129 2.74 20.00 16.08
CA LYS A 129 1.96 20.13 17.33
C LYS A 129 0.50 19.64 17.23
N PRO A 130 -0.25 19.85 16.13
CA PRO A 130 -1.61 19.29 16.02
C PRO A 130 -1.68 17.75 16.07
N TRP A 131 -0.56 17.05 15.88
CA TRP A 131 -0.43 15.60 15.87
C TRP A 131 -0.10 15.02 17.26
N SER A 132 0.11 15.84 18.29
CA SER A 132 0.25 15.36 19.69
C SER A 132 -0.96 15.67 20.58
N ASP A 133 -1.85 16.55 20.15
CA ASP A 133 -3.05 16.91 20.94
C ASP A 133 -4.10 15.79 20.86
N ILE A 134 -4.21 14.95 21.90
CA ILE A 134 -5.24 13.90 21.99
C ILE A 134 -6.60 14.54 22.33
N LYS A 135 -7.61 14.24 21.52
CA LYS A 135 -9.01 14.67 21.69
C LYS A 135 -9.86 13.61 22.40
N ALA A 136 -9.62 12.33 22.13
CA ALA A 136 -10.37 11.23 22.72
C ALA A 136 -9.53 9.95 22.81
N ARG A 137 -9.92 9.06 23.72
CA ARG A 137 -9.42 7.69 23.85
C ARG A 137 -10.59 6.74 23.72
N ILE A 138 -10.46 5.74 22.85
CA ILE A 138 -11.55 4.82 22.52
C ILE A 138 -11.01 3.40 22.66
N ALA A 139 -11.55 2.64 23.61
CA ALA A 139 -11.26 1.21 23.71
C ALA A 139 -11.98 0.45 22.59
N PHE A 140 -11.30 -0.51 21.99
CA PHE A 140 -11.85 -1.37 20.95
C PHE A 140 -11.18 -2.73 20.95
N ASP A 141 -11.90 -3.75 20.51
CA ASP A 141 -11.35 -5.09 20.29
C ASP A 141 -10.80 -5.21 18.88
N THR A 142 -9.69 -5.91 18.72
CA THR A 142 -9.17 -6.28 17.40
C THR A 142 -9.60 -7.68 17.02
N VAL A 143 -9.75 -7.93 15.72
CA VAL A 143 -9.95 -9.26 15.16
C VAL A 143 -8.67 -9.72 14.46
N ARG A 144 -8.37 -11.01 14.58
CA ARG A 144 -7.30 -11.66 13.80
C ARG A 144 -7.85 -12.03 12.43
N LEU A 145 -7.12 -11.70 11.36
CA LEU A 145 -7.49 -12.16 10.02
C LEU A 145 -7.54 -13.69 9.98
N ASP A 146 -6.60 -14.36 10.65
CA ASP A 146 -6.51 -15.82 10.72
C ASP A 146 -7.79 -16.47 11.28
N ASP A 147 -8.51 -15.80 12.17
CA ASP A 147 -9.69 -16.33 12.86
C ASP A 147 -11.02 -15.92 12.16
N SER A 148 -11.00 -14.96 11.24
CA SER A 148 -12.21 -14.49 10.55
C SER A 148 -12.68 -15.48 9.47
N ALA A 149 -13.95 -15.89 9.50
CA ALA A 149 -14.54 -16.72 8.45
C ALA A 149 -14.75 -15.98 7.11
N ASP A 150 -14.78 -14.64 7.14
CA ASP A 150 -14.99 -13.80 5.95
C ASP A 150 -13.72 -13.65 5.10
N VAL A 151 -12.55 -13.90 5.70
CA VAL A 151 -11.26 -13.75 5.02
C VAL A 151 -10.85 -15.09 4.40
N ASP A 152 -11.07 -15.24 3.12
CA ASP A 152 -10.50 -16.34 2.33
C ASP A 152 -9.00 -16.13 2.03
N ARG A 153 -8.39 -17.06 1.25
CA ARG A 153 -7.15 -16.80 0.52
C ARG A 153 -7.25 -15.47 -0.25
N PHE A 154 -6.23 -14.62 -0.10
CA PHE A 154 -6.07 -13.36 -0.82
C PHE A 154 -4.67 -13.23 -1.42
N ASP A 155 -4.51 -12.30 -2.37
CA ASP A 155 -3.26 -12.09 -3.12
C ASP A 155 -2.51 -10.84 -2.64
N LEU A 156 -3.25 -9.81 -2.23
CA LEU A 156 -2.73 -8.54 -1.75
C LEU A 156 -3.31 -8.23 -0.36
N LEU A 157 -2.43 -7.94 0.60
CA LEU A 157 -2.81 -7.26 1.83
C LEU A 157 -2.32 -5.81 1.74
N LYS A 158 -3.24 -4.84 1.81
CA LYS A 158 -2.90 -3.43 2.04
C LYS A 158 -3.22 -3.09 3.49
N ILE A 159 -2.29 -2.43 4.16
CA ILE A 159 -2.42 -1.99 5.55
C ILE A 159 -2.07 -0.51 5.62
N ASP A 160 -2.99 0.28 6.14
CA ASP A 160 -2.76 1.69 6.48
C ASP A 160 -3.51 2.00 7.78
N ILE A 161 -2.86 1.69 8.91
CA ILE A 161 -3.41 1.87 10.26
C ILE A 161 -2.36 2.46 11.20
N GLN A 162 -1.65 3.49 10.75
CA GLN A 162 -0.89 4.46 11.55
C GLN A 162 -0.20 3.89 12.81
N GLY A 163 0.63 2.86 12.63
CA GLY A 163 1.51 2.26 13.65
C GLY A 163 1.10 0.86 14.12
N GLY A 164 -0.13 0.42 13.85
CA GLY A 164 -0.64 -0.89 14.26
C GLY A 164 -0.26 -2.07 13.34
N GLU A 165 0.56 -1.85 12.33
CA GLU A 165 0.80 -2.80 11.23
C GLU A 165 1.37 -4.14 11.73
N GLY A 166 2.24 -4.10 12.75
CA GLY A 166 2.83 -5.30 13.34
C GLY A 166 1.81 -6.24 14.01
N ASP A 167 0.75 -5.68 14.60
CA ASP A 167 -0.31 -6.47 15.23
C ASP A 167 -1.15 -7.19 14.16
N VAL A 168 -1.36 -6.56 12.99
CA VAL A 168 -2.02 -7.18 11.84
C VAL A 168 -1.21 -8.38 11.34
N PHE A 169 0.11 -8.25 11.20
CA PHE A 169 0.96 -9.36 10.79
C PHE A 169 0.91 -10.54 11.78
N THR A 170 0.87 -10.22 13.08
CA THR A 170 0.70 -11.24 14.13
C THR A 170 -0.65 -11.95 14.01
N GLY A 171 -1.73 -11.22 13.71
CA GLY A 171 -3.06 -11.77 13.53
C GLY A 171 -3.36 -12.41 12.17
N ALA A 172 -2.42 -12.35 11.22
CA ALA A 172 -2.61 -12.80 9.84
C ALA A 172 -1.54 -13.79 9.34
N ALA A 173 -0.71 -14.32 10.24
CA ALA A 173 0.46 -15.11 9.90
C ALA A 173 0.12 -16.37 9.08
N VAL A 174 -1.06 -16.97 9.27
CA VAL A 174 -1.50 -18.14 8.49
C VAL A 174 -2.00 -17.70 7.12
N LYS A 175 -2.93 -16.74 7.05
CA LYS A 175 -3.53 -16.32 5.77
C LYS A 175 -2.55 -15.58 4.85
N LEU A 176 -1.55 -14.92 5.41
CA LEU A 176 -0.48 -14.29 4.63
C LEU A 176 0.36 -15.28 3.83
N GLN A 177 0.37 -16.57 4.17
CA GLN A 177 1.15 -17.59 3.44
C GLN A 177 0.74 -17.70 1.97
N THR A 178 -0.50 -17.36 1.63
CA THR A 178 -1.00 -17.42 0.26
C THR A 178 -0.81 -16.12 -0.51
N ALA A 179 -0.62 -15.00 0.20
CA ALA A 179 -0.53 -13.68 -0.40
C ALA A 179 0.78 -13.47 -1.16
N CYS A 180 0.71 -12.82 -2.31
CA CYS A 180 1.84 -12.51 -3.17
C CYS A 180 2.50 -11.17 -2.78
N MET A 181 1.71 -10.25 -2.23
CA MET A 181 2.13 -8.88 -2.01
C MET A 181 1.55 -8.29 -0.72
N VAL A 182 2.33 -7.44 -0.06
CA VAL A 182 1.89 -6.59 1.04
C VAL A 182 2.22 -5.15 0.71
N ILE A 183 1.27 -4.25 0.90
CA ILE A 183 1.47 -2.80 0.89
C ILE A 183 1.29 -2.30 2.32
N VAL A 184 2.29 -1.58 2.82
CA VAL A 184 2.32 -1.12 4.22
C VAL A 184 3.02 0.23 4.32
N GLU A 185 2.54 1.11 5.20
CA GLU A 185 3.26 2.33 5.57
C GLU A 185 4.45 1.97 6.48
N LEU A 186 5.65 2.46 6.15
CA LEU A 186 6.84 2.29 6.99
C LEU A 186 7.18 3.58 7.72
N ARG A 187 7.47 3.47 9.02
CA ARG A 187 7.98 4.57 9.83
C ARG A 187 9.51 4.66 9.76
N TYR A 188 10.04 5.80 9.31
CA TYR A 188 11.47 6.10 9.29
C TYR A 188 11.92 6.98 10.45
N PHE A 189 11.01 7.80 10.99
CA PHE A 189 11.25 8.66 12.15
C PHE A 189 10.10 8.52 13.15
N ALA A 190 10.38 8.18 14.40
CA ALA A 190 9.35 7.86 15.39
C ALA A 190 8.47 9.09 15.72
N LEU A 191 7.24 9.08 15.25
CA LEU A 191 6.20 10.08 15.56
C LEU A 191 5.40 9.69 16.81
N TYR A 192 5.37 8.39 17.12
CA TYR A 192 4.76 7.83 18.31
C TYR A 192 5.79 7.06 19.17
N LYS A 193 5.53 6.98 20.48
CA LYS A 193 6.39 6.31 21.45
C LYS A 193 6.25 4.80 21.31
N GLY A 194 7.36 4.15 20.95
CA GLY A 194 7.43 2.68 20.89
C GLY A 194 6.70 2.07 19.70
N GLU A 195 6.32 2.87 18.70
CA GLU A 195 5.81 2.32 17.45
C GLU A 195 6.87 1.47 16.74
N PRO A 196 6.47 0.45 15.97
CA PRO A 196 7.40 -0.28 15.12
C PRO A 196 8.04 0.66 14.08
N MET A 197 9.35 0.75 14.11
CA MET A 197 10.12 1.38 13.03
C MET A 197 10.22 0.43 11.83
N LEU A 198 10.69 0.94 10.69
CA LEU A 198 10.98 0.13 9.48
C LEU A 198 11.65 -1.20 9.80
N SER A 199 12.68 -1.22 10.66
CA SER A 199 13.42 -2.44 10.97
C SER A 199 12.55 -3.49 11.69
N GLY A 200 11.60 -3.06 12.51
CA GLY A 200 10.64 -3.94 13.18
C GLY A 200 9.68 -4.58 12.18
N ILE A 201 9.09 -3.77 11.31
CA ILE A 201 8.18 -4.23 10.24
C ILE A 201 8.90 -5.14 9.25
N ASP A 202 10.07 -4.74 8.76
CA ASP A 202 10.89 -5.52 7.83
C ASP A 202 11.28 -6.88 8.42
N THR A 203 11.67 -6.92 9.69
CA THR A 203 11.99 -8.18 10.38
C THR A 203 10.80 -9.13 10.43
N GLN A 204 9.59 -8.62 10.71
CA GLN A 204 8.39 -9.45 10.74
C GLN A 204 8.01 -9.96 9.34
N LEU A 205 7.99 -9.09 8.34
CA LEU A 205 7.65 -9.47 6.97
C LEU A 205 8.63 -10.48 6.38
N ARG A 206 9.94 -10.35 6.65
CA ARG A 206 10.94 -11.35 6.27
C ARG A 206 10.69 -12.72 6.89
N ARG A 207 10.30 -12.77 8.17
CA ARG A 207 9.92 -14.04 8.84
C ARG A 207 8.69 -14.68 8.19
N LEU A 208 7.80 -13.89 7.61
CA LEU A 208 6.61 -14.35 6.89
C LEU A 208 6.89 -14.69 5.41
N GLY A 209 8.14 -14.62 4.97
CA GLY A 209 8.57 -14.96 3.62
C GLY A 209 8.39 -13.85 2.60
N PHE A 210 8.38 -12.59 3.04
CA PHE A 210 8.33 -11.42 2.16
C PHE A 210 9.68 -10.68 2.12
N GLN A 211 9.94 -10.01 1.01
CA GLN A 211 11.12 -9.17 0.81
C GLN A 211 10.69 -7.77 0.39
N LEU A 212 11.39 -6.75 0.89
CA LEU A 212 11.17 -5.37 0.49
C LEU A 212 11.46 -5.22 -1.01
N HIS A 213 10.45 -4.81 -1.78
CA HIS A 213 10.53 -4.70 -3.23
C HIS A 213 10.72 -3.26 -3.68
N LYS A 214 9.92 -2.35 -3.12
CA LYS A 214 9.90 -0.95 -3.54
C LYS A 214 9.37 -0.05 -2.43
N ILE A 215 9.97 1.12 -2.28
CA ILE A 215 9.47 2.20 -1.42
C ILE A 215 8.93 3.30 -2.34
N PHE A 216 7.75 3.82 -2.02
CA PHE A 216 7.09 4.90 -2.73
C PHE A 216 6.81 6.06 -1.80
N ALA A 217 6.69 7.25 -2.41
CA ALA A 217 6.23 8.46 -1.76
C ALA A 217 6.84 8.70 -0.36
N PRO A 218 8.17 8.58 -0.15
CA PRO A 218 8.75 8.92 1.13
C PRO A 218 8.43 10.37 1.44
N VAL A 219 7.75 10.60 2.57
CA VAL A 219 7.44 11.93 3.03
C VAL A 219 8.60 12.42 3.85
N SER A 220 9.06 13.61 3.54
CA SER A 220 10.06 14.30 4.33
C SER A 220 9.54 15.63 4.85
N ARG A 221 10.07 16.05 5.99
CA ARG A 221 9.75 17.28 6.69
C ARG A 221 11.03 18.07 6.96
N PRO A 222 10.96 19.42 7.01
CA PRO A 222 12.08 20.22 7.48
C PRO A 222 12.26 20.04 8.99
N LEU A 223 13.52 20.06 9.44
CA LEU A 223 13.85 20.12 10.87
C LEU A 223 13.78 21.57 11.37
N ILE A 224 12.99 21.80 12.42
CA ILE A 224 12.83 23.14 12.98
C ILE A 224 14.11 23.56 13.70
N ASN A 225 14.58 24.76 13.38
CA ASN A 225 15.83 25.33 13.88
C ASN A 225 15.74 26.85 13.98
N SER A 226 16.77 27.49 14.55
CA SER A 226 16.79 28.95 14.80
C SER A 226 16.76 29.81 13.54
N GLN A 227 17.09 29.28 12.36
CA GLN A 227 17.11 29.99 11.08
C GLN A 227 16.00 29.50 10.13
N ILE A 228 15.01 28.73 10.59
CA ILE A 228 13.98 28.12 9.73
C ILE A 228 13.24 29.14 8.85
N ASN A 229 13.01 30.35 9.36
CA ASN A 229 12.36 31.44 8.62
C ASN A 229 13.21 32.03 7.48
N ARG A 230 14.51 31.71 7.43
CA ARG A 230 15.43 32.09 6.35
C ARG A 230 15.64 30.95 5.36
N LEU A 231 15.18 29.75 5.66
CA LEU A 231 15.25 28.59 4.78
C LEU A 231 14.01 28.53 3.88
N ASN A 232 14.20 28.12 2.63
CA ASN A 232 13.09 27.75 1.77
C ASN A 232 12.62 26.33 2.13
N ILE A 233 11.66 26.22 3.06
CA ILE A 233 11.20 24.93 3.60
C ILE A 233 10.64 23.97 2.54
N LYS A 234 10.10 24.48 1.42
CA LYS A 234 9.61 23.64 0.31
C LYS A 234 10.75 22.98 -0.47
N ARG A 235 11.97 23.50 -0.33
CA ARG A 235 13.19 22.97 -0.97
C ARG A 235 14.15 22.29 0.01
N ASN A 236 13.82 22.24 1.30
CA ASN A 236 14.62 21.59 2.34
C ASN A 236 13.80 20.63 3.23
N PRO A 237 12.96 19.73 2.67
CA PRO A 237 12.32 18.67 3.45
C PRO A 237 13.34 17.52 3.64
N ASP A 238 14.30 17.68 4.54
CA ASP A 238 15.48 16.81 4.56
C ASP A 238 15.40 15.67 5.60
N GLN A 239 14.37 15.65 6.46
CA GLN A 239 14.11 14.55 7.39
C GLN A 239 12.97 13.68 6.86
N VAL A 240 13.29 12.47 6.40
CA VAL A 240 12.27 11.47 6.06
C VAL A 240 11.52 11.03 7.32
N ILE A 241 10.19 10.90 7.24
CA ILE A 241 9.32 10.55 8.37
C ILE A 241 8.62 9.21 8.17
N ASP A 242 8.02 8.99 7.01
CA ASP A 242 7.29 7.78 6.62
C ASP A 242 7.25 7.63 5.10
N GLY A 243 6.60 6.56 4.63
CA GLY A 243 6.35 6.30 3.22
C GLY A 243 5.84 4.88 3.00
N ASP A 244 5.08 4.70 1.94
CA ASP A 244 4.52 3.42 1.55
C ASP A 244 5.62 2.48 1.03
N ALA A 245 5.50 1.20 1.36
CA ALA A 245 6.36 0.16 0.84
C ALA A 245 5.55 -1.01 0.30
N VAL A 246 6.08 -1.59 -0.79
CA VAL A 246 5.63 -2.85 -1.34
C VAL A 246 6.63 -3.92 -0.93
N TYR A 247 6.10 -4.96 -0.32
CA TYR A 247 6.78 -6.22 -0.07
C TYR A 247 6.21 -7.30 -0.97
N VAL A 248 7.06 -8.10 -1.58
CA VAL A 248 6.66 -9.24 -2.42
C VAL A 248 7.09 -10.54 -1.75
N ARG A 249 6.34 -11.62 -1.98
CA ARG A 249 6.74 -12.95 -1.52
C ARG A 249 8.11 -13.30 -2.12
N ASP A 250 8.96 -13.95 -1.34
CA ASP A 250 10.37 -14.22 -1.61
C ASP A 250 10.63 -14.75 -3.03
N LEU A 251 11.17 -13.87 -3.89
CA LEU A 251 11.38 -14.14 -5.32
C LEU A 251 12.48 -15.17 -5.57
N ASP A 252 13.39 -15.40 -4.60
CA ASP A 252 14.39 -16.46 -4.69
C ASP A 252 13.72 -17.86 -4.77
N ARG A 253 12.45 -17.93 -4.36
CA ARG A 253 11.63 -19.13 -4.32
C ARG A 253 10.49 -19.11 -5.34
N LEU A 254 10.53 -18.24 -6.35
CA LEU A 254 9.47 -18.08 -7.37
C LEU A 254 9.01 -19.43 -7.96
N LYS A 255 9.95 -20.35 -8.24
CA LYS A 255 9.65 -21.69 -8.78
C LYS A 255 8.81 -22.58 -7.84
N ALA A 256 8.78 -22.27 -6.56
CA ALA A 256 7.99 -23.00 -5.57
C ALA A 256 6.57 -22.42 -5.40
N PHE A 257 6.26 -21.28 -6.02
CA PHE A 257 4.93 -20.69 -5.96
C PHE A 257 3.94 -21.50 -6.79
N ASP A 258 2.69 -21.55 -6.34
CA ASP A 258 1.62 -22.13 -7.17
C ASP A 258 1.33 -21.23 -8.39
N ASP A 259 0.67 -21.80 -9.40
CA ASP A 259 0.41 -21.10 -10.67
C ASP A 259 -0.42 -19.84 -10.46
N ALA A 260 -1.41 -19.90 -9.56
CA ALA A 260 -2.25 -18.75 -9.23
C ALA A 260 -1.42 -17.61 -8.62
N GLN A 261 -0.45 -17.93 -7.75
CA GLN A 261 0.42 -16.94 -7.13
C GLN A 261 1.27 -16.21 -8.18
N VAL A 262 1.86 -16.91 -9.16
CA VAL A 262 2.65 -16.27 -10.22
C VAL A 262 1.76 -15.41 -11.12
N LEU A 263 0.57 -15.90 -11.49
CA LEU A 263 -0.41 -15.16 -12.30
C LEU A 263 -0.87 -13.87 -11.60
N HIS A 264 -1.28 -13.94 -10.34
CA HIS A 264 -1.74 -12.78 -9.59
C HIS A 264 -0.60 -11.83 -9.23
N MET A 265 0.63 -12.33 -9.03
CA MET A 265 1.81 -11.49 -8.85
C MET A 265 2.10 -10.66 -10.10
N ALA A 266 2.03 -11.25 -11.30
CA ALA A 266 2.18 -10.51 -12.55
C ALA A 266 1.12 -9.41 -12.69
N MET A 267 -0.14 -9.72 -12.38
CA MET A 267 -1.25 -8.76 -12.42
C MET A 267 -1.05 -7.60 -11.43
N LEU A 268 -0.70 -7.90 -10.18
CA LEU A 268 -0.46 -6.89 -9.14
C LEU A 268 0.77 -6.03 -9.47
N ALA A 269 1.86 -6.65 -9.93
CA ALA A 269 3.06 -5.94 -10.31
C ALA A 269 2.81 -4.93 -11.44
N ALA A 270 1.96 -5.28 -12.42
CA ALA A 270 1.59 -4.36 -13.50
C ALA A 270 0.62 -3.28 -13.03
N ALA A 271 -0.51 -3.67 -12.46
CA ALA A 271 -1.66 -2.78 -12.24
C ALA A 271 -1.56 -1.93 -10.97
N VAL A 272 -0.80 -2.37 -9.96
CA VAL A 272 -0.75 -1.73 -8.62
C VAL A 272 0.62 -1.08 -8.38
N VAL A 273 1.71 -1.74 -8.79
CA VAL A 273 3.08 -1.34 -8.40
C VAL A 273 3.86 -0.66 -9.54
N SER A 274 3.43 -0.86 -10.79
CA SER A 274 4.19 -0.54 -12.00
C SER A 274 5.63 -1.10 -11.94
N SER A 275 5.77 -2.37 -11.59
CA SER A 275 7.02 -3.11 -11.53
C SER A 275 7.18 -4.02 -12.75
N HIS A 276 7.48 -3.40 -13.90
CA HIS A 276 7.48 -4.09 -15.19
C HIS A 276 8.52 -5.21 -15.31
N SER A 277 9.68 -5.10 -14.64
CA SER A 277 10.66 -6.19 -14.59
C SER A 277 10.15 -7.40 -13.81
N LEU A 278 9.40 -7.19 -12.72
CA LEU A 278 8.74 -8.27 -11.98
C LEU A 278 7.64 -8.93 -12.81
N VAL A 279 6.90 -8.14 -13.60
CA VAL A 279 5.92 -8.69 -14.55
C VAL A 279 6.60 -9.64 -15.52
N VAL A 280 7.66 -9.19 -16.21
CA VAL A 280 8.39 -10.01 -17.18
C VAL A 280 8.99 -11.26 -16.51
N LEU A 281 9.56 -11.13 -15.31
CA LEU A 281 10.05 -12.28 -14.54
C LEU A 281 8.95 -13.32 -14.27
N CYS A 282 7.74 -12.88 -13.91
CA CYS A 282 6.60 -13.78 -13.71
C CYS A 282 6.16 -14.40 -15.05
N LEU A 283 6.14 -13.63 -16.15
CA LEU A 283 5.78 -14.15 -17.46
C LEU A 283 6.78 -15.20 -17.96
N ASP A 284 8.08 -15.00 -17.75
CA ASP A 284 9.11 -15.98 -18.10
C ASP A 284 8.90 -17.30 -17.35
N GLU A 285 8.57 -17.23 -16.06
CA GLU A 285 8.23 -18.42 -15.26
C GLU A 285 6.95 -19.09 -15.78
N LEU A 286 5.92 -18.33 -16.14
CA LEU A 286 4.67 -18.87 -16.70
C LEU A 286 4.88 -19.54 -18.07
N VAL A 287 5.77 -18.98 -18.89
CA VAL A 287 6.20 -19.59 -20.16
C VAL A 287 6.94 -20.90 -19.88
N ALA A 288 7.86 -20.92 -18.91
CA ALA A 288 8.59 -22.12 -18.52
C ALA A 288 7.65 -23.24 -18.01
N ARG A 289 6.54 -22.87 -17.38
CA ARG A 289 5.47 -23.79 -16.95
C ARG A 289 4.52 -24.22 -18.06
N GLY A 290 4.62 -23.62 -19.25
CA GLY A 290 3.71 -23.88 -20.37
C GLY A 290 2.29 -23.35 -20.18
N LEU A 291 2.09 -22.36 -19.30
CA LEU A 291 0.78 -21.81 -18.96
C LEU A 291 0.37 -20.64 -19.86
N VAL A 292 1.34 -19.98 -20.50
CA VAL A 292 1.11 -18.83 -21.38
C VAL A 292 1.93 -18.96 -22.66
N ALA A 293 1.56 -18.18 -23.68
CA ALA A 293 2.27 -18.17 -24.96
C ALA A 293 3.71 -17.65 -24.81
N ALA A 294 4.65 -18.24 -25.56
CA ALA A 294 6.08 -17.92 -25.47
C ALA A 294 6.43 -16.47 -25.86
N ASP A 295 5.58 -15.82 -26.65
CA ASP A 295 5.73 -14.42 -27.08
C ASP A 295 5.06 -13.41 -26.13
N LEU A 296 4.32 -13.87 -25.11
CA LEU A 296 3.63 -12.99 -24.16
C LEU A 296 4.58 -12.01 -23.43
N PRO A 297 5.78 -12.40 -22.95
CA PRO A 297 6.72 -11.45 -22.36
C PRO A 297 7.11 -10.31 -23.33
N ALA A 298 7.36 -10.64 -24.59
CA ALA A 298 7.72 -9.66 -25.62
C ALA A 298 6.53 -8.74 -25.94
N ALA A 299 5.34 -9.31 -26.14
CA ALA A 299 4.11 -8.56 -26.39
C ALA A 299 3.79 -7.59 -25.24
N TYR A 300 4.02 -8.00 -23.99
CA TYR A 300 3.84 -7.13 -22.82
C TYR A 300 4.79 -5.94 -22.88
N VAL A 301 6.09 -6.20 -23.12
CA VAL A 301 7.11 -5.14 -23.21
C VAL A 301 6.80 -4.19 -24.35
N ASP A 302 6.42 -4.67 -25.53
CA ASP A 302 6.11 -3.85 -26.71
C ASP A 302 4.92 -2.91 -26.46
N ALA A 303 3.97 -3.33 -25.63
CA ALA A 303 2.81 -2.55 -25.23
C ALA A 303 3.09 -1.53 -24.12
N LEU A 304 4.27 -1.55 -23.48
CA LEU A 304 4.62 -0.57 -22.45
C LEU A 304 4.77 0.85 -23.03
N PRO A 305 4.40 1.89 -22.25
CA PRO A 305 4.74 3.27 -22.57
C PRO A 305 6.22 3.42 -22.90
N GLU A 306 6.54 4.26 -23.90
CA GLU A 306 7.91 4.44 -24.42
C GLU A 306 8.93 4.75 -23.32
N ARG A 307 8.54 5.51 -22.28
CA ARG A 307 9.39 5.83 -21.13
C ARG A 307 9.91 4.62 -20.34
N TYR A 308 9.27 3.45 -20.49
CA TYR A 308 9.69 2.19 -19.85
C TYR A 308 10.44 1.25 -20.79
N ARG A 309 10.51 1.58 -22.08
CA ARG A 309 11.22 0.77 -23.09
C ARG A 309 12.59 1.35 -23.38
N ARG A 310 13.53 0.46 -23.67
CA ARG A 310 14.82 0.88 -24.21
C ARG A 310 14.61 1.32 -25.66
N ALA A 311 15.17 2.49 -26.04
CA ALA A 311 15.21 2.88 -27.44
C ALA A 311 15.91 1.78 -28.27
N PRO A 312 15.45 1.50 -29.51
CA PRO A 312 16.15 0.58 -30.40
C PRO A 312 17.62 1.01 -30.51
N LYS A 313 18.56 0.07 -30.40
CA LYS A 313 19.96 0.39 -30.68
C LYS A 313 20.03 0.82 -32.15
N GLU A 314 20.50 2.04 -32.41
CA GLU A 314 20.87 2.42 -33.77
C GLU A 314 21.91 1.40 -34.28
N PRO A 315 21.77 0.90 -35.52
CA PRO A 315 22.75 0.00 -36.09
C PRO A 315 24.09 0.74 -36.23
N GLY A 316 25.02 0.51 -35.29
CA GLY A 316 26.37 1.09 -35.32
C GLY A 316 26.94 1.60 -33.99
N GLY A 317 26.16 1.67 -32.90
CA GLY A 317 26.67 2.10 -31.59
C GLY A 317 27.63 1.09 -30.95
N ARG A 318 28.91 1.43 -30.82
CA ARG A 318 29.96 0.58 -30.22
C ARG A 318 29.68 0.25 -28.75
N VAL A 319 30.14 -0.95 -28.38
CA VAL A 319 30.03 -1.63 -27.07
C VAL A 319 30.62 -0.80 -25.94
#